data_AF-A0A523AZ26-F1
#
_entry.id   AF-A0A523AZ26-F1
#
_cell.length_a   1.000
_cell.length_b   1.000
_cell.length_c   1.000
_cell.angle_alpha   90.00
_cell.angle_beta   90.00
_cell.angle_gamma   90.00
#
_symmetry.space_group_name_H-M   'P 1'
#
loop_
_entity.id
_entity.type
_entity.pdbx_description
1 polymer ?
#
loop_
_entity_poly.entity_id
_entity_poly.type
_entity_poly.pdbx_seq_one_letter_code
_entity_poly.pdbx_strand_id
1 'polypeptide(L)'
;MPRTRGVAPLVAAVLIIIACLGVAGGNLVYQRNAAPQYTSVGIPLYPGASEITVTQENVPTGVSAEAYQTSASEVKVISWLEEKMTRQGWSKKKSQQGEITLSWWEREGKGVTLLVGPAEEMGRIFGIRASGTVFIFLSGNWTTVG
;
A
#
# COMPACT_ATOMS: atom_id res chain seq x y z
N MET A 1 3.08 -46.18 -41.98
CA MET A 1 1.95 -46.47 -41.07
C MET A 1 2.08 -45.64 -39.80
N PRO A 2 0.96 -45.24 -39.17
CA PRO A 2 0.76 -43.95 -38.48
C PRO A 2 0.62 -44.06 -36.95
N ARG A 3 0.67 -42.91 -36.25
CA ARG A 3 -0.20 -42.45 -35.11
C ARG A 3 0.52 -41.33 -34.35
N THR A 4 0.19 -40.05 -34.53
CA THR A 4 -0.91 -39.23 -33.93
C THR A 4 -0.83 -38.97 -32.41
N ARG A 5 -0.82 -37.66 -32.11
CA ARG A 5 -1.49 -36.90 -31.01
C ARG A 5 -0.73 -36.56 -29.72
N GLY A 6 -0.91 -35.29 -29.31
CA GLY A 6 -0.67 -34.74 -27.97
C GLY A 6 0.05 -33.39 -28.02
N VAL A 7 -0.59 -32.30 -28.46
CA VAL A 7 -1.28 -31.28 -27.61
C VAL A 7 -0.40 -30.73 -26.47
N ALA A 8 -0.13 -29.43 -26.54
CA ALA A 8 0.59 -28.56 -25.58
C ALA A 8 -0.18 -28.37 -24.23
N PRO A 9 0.12 -27.35 -23.41
CA PRO A 9 1.32 -26.97 -22.65
C PRO A 9 1.02 -27.00 -21.12
N LEU A 10 2.00 -26.94 -20.20
CA LEU A 10 1.66 -26.49 -18.83
C LEU A 10 2.83 -25.91 -18.03
N VAL A 11 2.59 -24.68 -17.62
CA VAL A 11 3.27 -23.85 -16.63
C VAL A 11 3.15 -24.47 -15.23
N ALA A 12 4.28 -24.61 -14.52
CA ALA A 12 4.39 -24.70 -13.05
C ALA A 12 5.89 -24.89 -12.73
N ALA A 13 6.54 -24.27 -11.75
CA ALA A 13 6.07 -23.57 -10.57
C ALA A 13 7.13 -22.57 -10.12
N VAL A 14 6.65 -21.46 -9.54
CA VAL A 14 7.43 -20.47 -8.80
C VAL A 14 7.97 -21.12 -7.52
N LEU A 15 9.28 -21.19 -7.37
CA LEU A 15 9.93 -21.56 -6.11
C LEU A 15 10.03 -20.31 -5.23
N ILE A 16 9.17 -20.26 -4.22
CA ILE A 16 9.23 -19.35 -3.07
C ILE A 16 10.45 -19.75 -2.23
N ILE A 17 11.40 -18.82 -2.03
CA ILE A 17 12.45 -18.99 -1.02
C ILE A 17 12.22 -17.98 0.11
N ILE A 18 11.90 -18.55 1.28
CA ILE A 18 11.80 -17.95 2.61
C ILE A 18 13.21 -17.88 3.22
N ALA A 19 13.57 -16.76 3.87
CA ALA A 19 14.56 -16.63 4.97
C ALA A 19 14.92 -15.14 5.17
N CYS A 20 15.09 -14.53 6.35
CA CYS A 20 15.16 -14.96 7.75
C CYS A 20 14.92 -13.73 8.66
N LEU A 21 14.15 -13.90 9.75
CA LEU A 21 14.18 -13.01 10.92
C LEU A 21 15.09 -13.68 11.96
N GLY A 22 16.24 -13.07 12.26
CA GLY A 22 17.05 -13.42 13.41
C GLY A 22 16.74 -12.46 14.55
N VAL A 23 16.21 -12.96 15.67
CA VAL A 23 16.11 -12.19 16.92
C VAL A 23 17.23 -12.67 17.83
N ALA A 24 18.19 -11.80 18.10
CA ALA A 24 19.14 -11.94 19.19
C ALA A 24 19.15 -10.61 19.97
N GLY A 25 19.12 -10.71 21.29
CA GLY A 25 18.75 -9.63 22.21
C GLY A 25 19.47 -8.31 21.99
N GLY A 26 18.68 -7.23 22.07
CA GLY A 26 19.15 -5.88 22.38
C GLY A 26 20.15 -5.30 21.39
N ASN A 27 19.62 -4.65 20.35
CA ASN A 27 20.28 -3.86 19.32
C ASN A 27 20.82 -4.65 18.11
N LEU A 28 20.66 -4.00 16.95
CA LEU A 28 21.16 -4.27 15.58
C LEU A 28 20.07 -4.75 14.63
N VAL A 29 19.98 -4.29 13.37
CA VAL A 29 20.65 -3.25 12.59
C VAL A 29 19.73 -3.01 11.40
N TYR A 30 19.64 -1.75 10.95
CA TYR A 30 18.97 -1.31 9.72
C TYR A 30 18.90 -2.41 8.64
N GLN A 31 17.70 -2.90 8.31
CA GLN A 31 17.47 -3.65 7.08
C GLN A 31 17.55 -2.69 5.88
N ARG A 32 18.77 -2.32 5.52
CA ARG A 32 19.10 -1.72 4.23
C ARG A 32 19.06 -2.84 3.21
N ASN A 33 17.84 -3.20 2.77
CA ASN A 33 17.47 -4.07 1.62
C ASN A 33 16.26 -4.98 1.95
N ALA A 34 15.23 -4.46 2.63
CA ALA A 34 13.92 -5.09 2.53
C ALA A 34 13.45 -4.98 1.07
N ALA A 35 13.00 -6.08 0.47
CA ALA A 35 12.35 -6.05 -0.84
C ALA A 35 11.27 -4.95 -0.82
N PRO A 36 11.08 -4.19 -1.91
CA PRO A 36 10.05 -3.16 -1.94
C PRO A 36 8.71 -3.82 -1.64
N GLN A 37 8.08 -3.34 -0.57
CA GLN A 37 6.74 -3.79 -0.20
C GLN A 37 5.73 -2.97 -1.00
N TYR A 38 4.62 -3.61 -1.35
CA TYR A 38 3.56 -3.01 -2.15
C TYR A 38 2.21 -3.29 -1.53
N THR A 39 1.27 -2.38 -1.75
CA THR A 39 -0.15 -2.63 -1.52
C THR A 39 -0.70 -3.68 -2.48
N SER A 40 -1.91 -4.17 -2.23
CA SER A 40 -2.62 -5.10 -3.12
C SER A 40 -2.82 -4.58 -4.54
N VAL A 41 -2.83 -3.24 -4.72
CA VAL A 41 -2.97 -2.56 -6.02
C VAL A 41 -1.64 -2.12 -6.63
N GLY A 42 -0.52 -2.53 -6.03
CA GLY A 42 0.82 -2.34 -6.57
C GLY A 42 1.41 -0.95 -6.33
N ILE A 43 0.92 -0.21 -5.33
CA ILE A 43 1.53 1.05 -4.88
C ILE A 43 2.65 0.70 -3.89
N PRO A 44 3.86 1.24 -4.03
CA PRO A 44 4.95 0.92 -3.13
C PRO A 44 4.73 1.57 -1.77
N LEU A 45 5.12 0.85 -0.72
CA LEU A 45 5.03 1.33 0.66
C LEU A 45 6.23 2.18 1.03
N TYR A 46 5.99 3.22 1.82
CA TYR A 46 7.06 4.07 2.32
C TYR A 46 8.08 3.24 3.11
N PRO A 47 9.40 3.41 2.90
CA PRO A 47 10.41 2.62 3.59
C PRO A 47 10.32 2.72 5.11
N GLY A 48 10.32 1.57 5.79
CA GLY A 48 10.17 1.51 7.25
C GLY A 48 8.75 1.73 7.74
N ALA A 49 7.75 1.72 6.85
CA ALA A 49 6.36 1.66 7.27
C ALA A 49 6.00 0.27 7.80
N SER A 50 5.05 0.23 8.73
CA SER A 50 4.47 -1.00 9.28
C SER A 50 2.98 -1.00 9.07
N GLU A 51 2.41 -2.13 8.66
CA GLU A 51 0.97 -2.30 8.49
C GLU A 51 0.23 -2.15 9.83
N ILE A 52 -0.96 -1.56 9.79
CA ILE A 52 -1.86 -1.41 10.92
C ILE A 52 -3.28 -1.81 10.53
N THR A 53 -4.01 -2.43 11.45
CA THR A 53 -5.39 -2.87 11.20
C THR A 53 -6.34 -1.67 11.19
N VAL A 54 -7.16 -1.60 10.15
CA VAL A 54 -8.28 -0.64 10.03
C VAL A 54 -9.57 -1.32 10.44
N THR A 55 -10.42 -0.62 11.20
CA THR A 55 -11.78 -1.10 11.45
C THR A 55 -12.60 -1.01 10.17
N GLN A 56 -13.03 -2.16 9.64
CA GLN A 56 -13.74 -2.23 8.35
C GLN A 56 -15.10 -1.51 8.34
N GLU A 57 -15.67 -1.21 9.51
CA GLU A 57 -16.97 -0.54 9.63
C GLU A 57 -17.04 0.82 8.93
N ASN A 58 -15.90 1.50 8.76
CA ASN A 58 -15.82 2.81 8.11
C ASN A 58 -15.33 2.75 6.65
N VAL A 59 -15.23 1.55 6.08
CA VAL A 59 -14.78 1.35 4.69
C VAL A 59 -16.02 1.17 3.80
N PRO A 60 -16.21 2.00 2.76
CA PRO A 60 -17.37 1.86 1.87
C PRO A 60 -17.40 0.50 1.15
N THR A 61 -18.60 0.00 0.84
CA THR A 61 -18.77 -1.23 0.06
C THR A 61 -18.06 -1.14 -1.29
N GLY A 62 -17.30 -2.18 -1.63
CA GLY A 62 -16.51 -2.22 -2.87
C GLY A 62 -15.17 -1.49 -2.80
N VAL A 63 -14.78 -1.02 -1.61
CA VAL A 63 -13.48 -0.40 -1.33
C VAL A 63 -12.67 -1.32 -0.42
N SER A 64 -11.40 -1.51 -0.74
CA SER A 64 -10.43 -2.15 0.14
C SER A 64 -9.58 -1.10 0.84
N ALA A 65 -9.36 -1.25 2.14
CA ALA A 65 -8.54 -0.34 2.93
C ALA A 65 -7.26 -1.04 3.41
N GLU A 66 -6.11 -0.43 3.12
CA GLU A 66 -4.81 -0.85 3.65
C GLU A 66 -4.16 0.35 4.34
N ALA A 67 -3.79 0.19 5.61
CA ALA A 67 -3.22 1.28 6.40
C ALA A 67 -1.83 0.93 6.91
N TYR A 68 -1.02 1.97 7.04
CA TYR A 68 0.38 1.85 7.43
C TYR A 68 0.78 3.03 8.30
N GLN A 69 1.72 2.81 9.22
CA GLN A 69 2.30 3.86 10.06
C GLN A 69 3.81 3.96 9.85
N THR A 70 4.36 5.16 10.06
CA THR A 70 5.80 5.42 10.03
C THR A 70 6.16 6.57 10.97
N SER A 71 7.42 6.59 11.43
CA SER A 71 7.98 7.70 12.20
C SER A 71 8.45 8.88 11.32
N ALA A 72 8.41 8.73 9.99
CA ALA A 72 8.73 9.82 9.07
C ALA A 72 7.66 10.92 9.11
N SER A 73 8.01 12.14 8.71
CA SER A 73 7.05 13.25 8.66
C SER A 73 6.08 13.10 7.48
N GLU A 74 4.86 13.59 7.67
CA GLU A 74 3.81 13.63 6.64
C GLU A 74 4.32 14.18 5.29
N VAL A 75 5.02 15.32 5.30
CA VAL A 75 5.56 15.95 4.08
C VAL A 75 6.50 15.01 3.31
N LYS A 76 7.33 14.24 4.02
CA LYS A 76 8.23 13.25 3.41
C LYS A 76 7.47 12.06 2.84
N VAL A 77 6.47 11.57 3.57
CA VAL A 77 5.63 10.45 3.14
C VAL A 77 4.86 10.81 1.88
N ILE A 78 4.19 11.97 1.87
CA ILE A 78 3.45 12.49 0.72
C ILE A 78 4.39 12.63 -0.48
N SER A 79 5.46 13.41 -0.37
CA SER A 79 6.37 13.67 -1.51
C SER A 79 6.89 12.37 -2.12
N TRP A 80 7.25 11.40 -1.29
CA TRP A 80 7.74 10.10 -1.75
C TRP A 80 6.65 9.29 -2.46
N LEU A 81 5.46 9.18 -1.86
CA LEU A 81 4.35 8.44 -2.46
C LEU A 81 3.92 9.04 -3.80
N GLU A 82 3.80 10.37 -3.89
CA GLU A 82 3.40 11.05 -5.13
C GLU A 82 4.41 10.81 -6.26
N GLU A 83 5.71 10.89 -5.95
CA GLU A 83 6.77 10.58 -6.90
C GLU A 83 6.65 9.13 -7.41
N LYS A 84 6.48 8.16 -6.49
CA LYS A 84 6.43 6.74 -6.88
C LYS A 84 5.17 6.38 -7.62
N MET A 85 4.01 6.87 -7.18
CA MET A 85 2.74 6.65 -7.86
C MET A 85 2.78 7.20 -9.28
N THR A 86 3.29 8.43 -9.46
CA THR A 86 3.46 9.04 -10.78
C THR A 86 4.37 8.20 -11.68
N ARG A 87 5.52 7.73 -11.18
CA ARG A 87 6.45 6.86 -11.93
C ARG A 87 5.83 5.51 -12.32
N GLN A 88 4.83 5.06 -11.58
CA GLN A 88 4.09 3.83 -11.88
C GLN A 88 2.83 4.04 -12.73
N GLY A 89 2.66 5.23 -13.30
CA GLY A 89 1.56 5.55 -14.20
C GLY A 89 0.25 5.93 -13.53
N TRP A 90 0.25 6.18 -12.22
CA TRP A 90 -0.92 6.75 -11.55
C TRP A 90 -1.04 8.24 -11.85
N SER A 91 -2.24 8.69 -12.17
CA SER A 91 -2.56 10.08 -12.43
C SER A 91 -3.31 10.69 -11.25
N LYS A 92 -2.72 11.71 -10.62
CA LYS A 92 -3.39 12.49 -9.57
C LYS A 92 -4.51 13.31 -10.19
N LYS A 93 -5.73 13.18 -9.66
CA LYS A 93 -6.91 13.88 -10.18
C LYS A 93 -7.28 15.10 -9.35
N LYS A 94 -7.20 14.96 -8.03
CA LYS A 94 -7.49 16.03 -7.07
C LYS A 94 -6.74 15.78 -5.76
N SER A 95 -6.54 16.84 -4.99
CA SER A 95 -6.02 16.77 -3.63
C SER A 95 -6.61 17.85 -2.76
N GLN A 96 -6.74 17.55 -1.47
CA GLN A 96 -7.19 18.45 -0.44
C GLN A 96 -6.18 18.38 0.71
N GLN A 97 -5.68 19.55 1.12
CA GLN A 97 -4.79 19.68 2.27
C GLN A 97 -5.59 20.14 3.50
N GLY A 98 -5.20 19.65 4.66
CA GLY A 98 -5.81 19.93 5.96
C GLY A 98 -5.00 19.23 7.05
N GLU A 99 -5.63 18.90 8.18
CA GLU A 99 -5.02 18.03 9.20
C GLU A 99 -4.72 16.63 8.66
N ILE A 100 -5.50 16.19 7.68
CA ILE A 100 -5.24 15.02 6.86
C ILE A 100 -5.15 15.51 5.42
N THR A 101 -4.08 15.12 4.74
CA THR A 101 -3.95 15.28 3.30
C THR A 101 -4.70 14.14 2.61
N LEU A 102 -5.66 14.49 1.75
CA LEU A 102 -6.38 13.56 0.88
C LEU A 102 -5.93 13.77 -0.57
N SER A 103 -5.67 12.68 -1.29
CA SER A 103 -5.38 12.73 -2.72
C SER A 103 -5.98 11.55 -3.46
N TRP A 104 -6.51 11.82 -4.65
CA TRP A 104 -7.19 10.83 -5.47
C TRP A 104 -6.39 10.54 -6.73
N TRP A 105 -6.22 9.26 -7.02
CA TRP A 105 -5.35 8.75 -8.07
C TRP A 105 -6.08 7.72 -8.91
N GLU A 106 -5.83 7.75 -10.22
CA GLU A 106 -6.42 6.80 -11.17
C GLU A 106 -5.32 6.13 -11.99
N ARG A 107 -5.47 4.82 -12.25
CA ARG A 107 -4.69 4.08 -13.23
C ARG A 107 -5.56 2.97 -13.84
N GLU A 108 -5.78 3.01 -15.15
CA GLU A 108 -6.50 1.96 -15.90
C GLU A 108 -7.88 1.62 -15.31
N GLY A 109 -8.66 2.64 -14.92
CA GLY A 109 -9.99 2.47 -14.31
C GLY A 109 -9.97 2.05 -12.82
N LYS A 110 -8.81 1.77 -12.25
CA LYS A 110 -8.64 1.60 -10.80
C LYS A 110 -8.45 2.95 -10.15
N GLY A 111 -9.15 3.17 -9.04
CA GLY A 111 -9.00 4.35 -8.22
C GLY A 111 -8.31 4.05 -6.90
N VAL A 112 -7.59 5.05 -6.39
CA VAL A 112 -7.04 5.06 -5.04
C VAL A 112 -7.24 6.43 -4.41
N THR A 113 -7.82 6.44 -3.22
CA THR A 113 -7.81 7.59 -2.32
C THR A 113 -6.73 7.35 -1.28
N LEU A 114 -5.69 8.18 -1.32
CA LEU A 114 -4.61 8.22 -0.36
C LEU A 114 -4.93 9.26 0.70
N LEU A 115 -4.99 8.83 1.95
CA LEU A 115 -5.09 9.69 3.12
C LEU A 115 -3.76 9.65 3.86
N VAL A 116 -3.20 10.80 4.23
CA VAL A 116 -1.96 10.90 5.02
C VAL A 116 -2.17 11.93 6.12
N GLY A 117 -1.82 11.59 7.36
CA GLY A 117 -2.00 12.49 8.49
C GLY A 117 -1.45 11.94 9.79
N PRO A 118 -1.61 12.66 10.91
CA PRO A 118 -1.21 12.18 12.22
C PRO A 118 -2.07 11.00 12.68
N ALA A 119 -1.46 10.08 13.43
CA ALA A 119 -2.14 8.89 13.95
C ALA A 119 -3.36 9.22 14.83
N GLU A 120 -3.34 10.35 15.54
CA GLU A 120 -4.47 10.80 16.38
C GLU A 120 -5.74 11.02 15.55
N GLU A 121 -5.63 11.77 14.46
CA GLU A 121 -6.80 12.05 13.61
C GLU A 121 -7.23 10.82 12.79
N MET A 122 -6.27 10.03 12.30
CA MET A 122 -6.59 8.77 11.64
C MET A 122 -7.28 7.78 12.58
N GLY A 123 -6.87 7.76 13.86
CA GLY A 123 -7.47 6.93 14.89
C GLY A 123 -8.93 7.29 15.17
N ARG A 124 -9.27 8.58 15.14
CA ARG A 124 -10.65 9.06 15.30
C ARG A 124 -11.56 8.66 14.15
N ILE A 125 -11.06 8.66 12.91
CA ILE A 125 -11.87 8.37 11.72
C ILE A 125 -11.97 6.87 11.46
N PHE A 126 -10.88 6.13 11.64
CA PHE A 126 -10.78 4.73 11.22
C PHE A 126 -10.65 3.73 12.37
N GLY A 127 -10.72 4.20 13.63
CA GLY A 127 -10.62 3.34 14.82
C GLY A 127 -9.23 2.72 15.01
N ILE A 128 -8.20 3.32 14.45
CA ILE A 128 -6.84 2.78 14.41
C ILE A 128 -6.08 3.15 15.69
N ARG A 129 -5.31 2.20 16.24
CA ARG A 129 -4.31 2.47 17.29
C ARG A 129 -2.92 2.49 16.67
N ALA A 130 -2.37 3.70 16.49
CA ALA A 130 -1.09 3.92 15.82
C ALA A 130 -0.33 5.09 16.45
N SER A 131 0.90 5.33 15.99
CA SER A 131 1.70 6.49 16.38
C SER A 131 2.45 7.08 15.18
N GLY A 132 2.82 8.35 15.25
CA GLY A 132 3.51 9.05 14.16
C GLY A 132 2.58 9.39 13.01
N THR A 133 3.08 9.27 11.79
CA THR A 133 2.31 9.51 10.56
C THR A 133 1.67 8.21 10.09
N VAL A 134 0.37 8.26 9.84
CA VAL A 134 -0.41 7.18 9.26
C VAL A 134 -0.78 7.54 7.83
N PHE A 135 -0.72 6.55 6.95
CA PHE A 135 -1.22 6.66 5.59
C PHE A 135 -2.08 5.46 5.23
N ILE A 136 -3.21 5.74 4.58
CA ILE A 136 -4.24 4.76 4.25
C ILE A 136 -4.51 4.81 2.75
N PHE A 137 -4.51 3.65 2.11
CA PHE A 137 -4.94 3.46 0.74
C PHE A 137 -6.34 2.87 0.73
N LEU A 138 -7.30 3.67 0.29
CA LEU A 138 -8.63 3.20 -0.06
C LEU A 138 -8.65 2.91 -1.57
N SER A 139 -8.75 1.64 -1.95
CA SER A 139 -8.65 1.21 -3.34
C SER A 139 -9.93 0.54 -3.83
N GLY A 140 -10.26 0.76 -5.11
CA GLY A 140 -11.46 0.22 -5.72
C GLY A 140 -11.58 0.62 -7.18
N ASN A 141 -12.80 0.51 -7.74
CA ASN A 141 -13.09 1.10 -9.05
C ASN A 141 -13.06 2.63 -8.93
N TRP A 142 -12.56 3.34 -9.95
CA TRP A 142 -12.51 4.80 -9.95
C TRP A 142 -13.89 5.44 -9.69
N THR A 143 -14.97 4.84 -10.18
CA THR A 143 -16.33 5.33 -9.92
C THR A 143 -16.78 5.19 -8.46
N THR A 144 -16.10 4.35 -7.68
CA THR A 144 -16.41 4.10 -6.27
C THR A 144 -15.57 4.95 -5.33
N VAL A 145 -14.31 5.22 -5.68
CA VAL A 145 -13.36 5.93 -4.79
C VAL A 145 -12.98 7.35 -5.24
N GLY A 146 -13.21 7.69 -6.52
CA GLY A 146 -12.81 8.95 -7.18
C GLY A 146 -13.67 10.18 -6.90
#